data_AF-A0A392TYV7-F1
#
_entry.id   AF-A0A392TYV7-F1
#
_cell.length_a   1.000
_cell.length_b   1.000
_cell.length_c   1.000
_cell.angle_alpha   90.00
_cell.angle_beta   90.00
_cell.angle_gamma   90.00
#
_symmetry.space_group_name_H-M   'P 1'
#
loop_
_entity.id
_entity.type
_entity.pdbx_description
1 polymer ?
#
loop_
_entity_poly.entity_id
_entity_poly.type
_entity_poly.pdbx_seq_one_letter_code
_entity_poly.pdbx_strand_id
1 'polypeptide(L)' 'DESGQPYNINADTVAGEIAAALGAEKLILLTDVAGILEDRNDPESLVKKIDIKGVTKMMEDGKVGGGMIPK' A
#
# COMPACT_ATOMS: atom_id res chain seq x y z
N ASP A 1 7.55 21.49 -10.18
CA ASP A 1 6.56 22.40 -9.57
C ASP A 1 6.04 23.32 -10.67
N GLU A 2 5.29 24.37 -10.32
CA GLU A 2 4.77 25.35 -11.30
C GLU A 2 5.88 26.13 -12.04
N SER A 3 7.11 26.10 -11.54
CA SER A 3 8.30 26.71 -12.19
C SER A 3 9.06 25.75 -13.11
N GLY A 4 8.62 24.49 -13.21
CA GLY A 4 9.27 23.46 -14.02
C GLY A 4 10.35 22.65 -13.29
N GLN A 5 10.51 22.80 -11.97
CA GLN A 5 11.44 21.98 -11.18
C GLN A 5 10.98 20.50 -11.22
N PRO A 6 11.82 19.54 -11.65
CA PRO A 6 11.48 18.13 -11.60
C PRO A 6 11.46 17.60 -10.15
N TYR A 7 10.56 16.67 -9.88
CA TYR A 7 10.46 15.95 -8.60
C TYR A 7 10.43 14.45 -8.86
N ASN A 8 11.05 13.70 -7.95
CA ASN A 8 10.93 12.25 -7.89
C ASN A 8 9.79 11.91 -6.92
N ILE A 9 8.70 11.33 -7.43
CA ILE A 9 7.51 10.98 -6.65
C ILE A 9 7.37 9.47 -6.65
N ASN A 10 7.00 8.89 -5.51
CA ASN A 10 6.73 7.47 -5.40
C ASN A 10 5.58 7.06 -6.35
N ALA A 11 5.77 5.96 -7.09
CA ALA A 11 4.82 5.50 -8.09
C ALA A 11 3.50 4.98 -7.49
N ASP A 12 3.52 4.36 -6.31
CA ASP A 12 2.32 3.90 -5.61
C ASP A 12 1.44 5.09 -5.22
N THR A 13 2.05 6.18 -4.72
CA THR A 13 1.35 7.44 -4.43
C THR A 13 0.73 8.04 -5.69
N VAL A 14 1.48 8.12 -6.79
CA VAL A 14 0.96 8.63 -8.07
C VAL A 14 -0.22 7.79 -8.56
N ALA A 15 -0.11 6.46 -8.49
CA ALA A 15 -1.18 5.54 -8.89
C ALA A 15 -2.44 5.72 -8.04
N GLY A 16 -2.28 5.90 -6.72
CA GLY A 16 -3.39 6.20 -5.80
C GLY A 16 -4.13 7.48 -6.15
N GLU A 17 -3.41 8.58 -6.36
CA GLU A 17 -4.01 9.87 -6.71
C GLU A 17 -4.72 9.83 -8.08
N ILE A 18 -4.15 9.13 -9.08
CA ILE A 18 -4.82 8.94 -10.38
C ILE A 18 -6.10 8.12 -10.22
N ALA A 19 -6.06 7.03 -9.44
CA ALA A 19 -7.23 6.21 -9.19
C ALA A 19 -8.35 7.01 -8.49
N ALA A 20 -8.00 7.84 -7.50
CA ALA A 20 -8.92 8.73 -6.82
C ALA A 20 -9.53 9.77 -7.78
N ALA A 21 -8.70 10.42 -8.61
CA ALA A 21 -9.14 11.43 -9.57
C ALA A 21 -10.09 10.87 -10.64
N LEU A 22 -9.91 9.61 -11.04
CA LEU A 22 -10.77 8.93 -12.01
C LEU A 22 -12.02 8.30 -11.39
N GLY A 23 -12.12 8.27 -10.06
CA GLY A 23 -13.17 7.49 -9.37
C GLY A 23 -13.08 6.00 -9.71
N ALA A 24 -11.86 5.47 -9.82
CA ALA A 24 -11.63 4.09 -10.23
C ALA A 24 -12.27 3.10 -9.24
N GLU A 25 -12.85 2.02 -9.76
CA GLU A 25 -13.45 1.00 -8.90
C GLU A 25 -12.39 0.24 -8.07
N LYS A 26 -11.18 0.07 -8.62
CA LYS A 26 -10.08 -0.68 -7.99
C LYS A 26 -8.73 -0.07 -8.33
N LEU A 27 -7.85 -0.03 -7.33
CA LEU A 27 -6.42 0.15 -7.46
C LEU A 27 -5.74 -1.21 -7.19
N ILE A 28 -4.90 -1.68 -8.10
CA ILE A 28 -4.16 -2.94 -7.96
C ILE A 28 -2.67 -2.61 -8.06
N LEU A 29 -1.94 -2.79 -6.96
CA LEU A 29 -0.50 -2.63 -6.91
C LEU A 29 0.19 -3.99 -7.10
N LEU A 30 1.02 -4.11 -8.13
CA LEU A 30 1.86 -5.29 -8.32
C LEU A 30 3.12 -5.15 -7.46
N THR A 31 3.45 -6.20 -6.71
CA THR A 31 4.58 -6.21 -5.77
C THR A 31 5.29 -7.57 -5.82
N ASP A 32 6.48 -7.63 -5.26
CA ASP A 32 7.35 -8.82 -5.17
C ASP A 32 7.03 -9.73 -3.96
N VAL A 33 6.02 -9.40 -3.17
CA VAL A 33 5.53 -10.18 -2.02
C VAL A 33 4.11 -10.66 -2.24
N ALA A 34 3.67 -11.69 -1.51
CA ALA A 34 2.33 -12.25 -1.64
C ALA A 34 1.20 -11.28 -1.21
N GLY A 35 1.52 -10.33 -0.33
CA GLY A 35 0.57 -9.37 0.26
C GLY A 35 0.91 -9.09 1.72
N ILE A 36 -0.10 -8.71 2.50
CA ILE A 36 0.02 -8.54 3.95
C ILE A 36 -0.08 -9.91 4.63
N LEU A 37 0.88 -10.22 5.50
CA LEU A 37 0.90 -11.44 6.33
C LEU A 37 0.52 -11.08 7.77
N GLU A 38 -0.28 -11.93 8.42
CA GLU A 38 -0.61 -11.80 9.85
C GLU A 38 0.62 -12.11 10.73
N ASP A 39 1.43 -13.09 10.32
CA ASP A 39 2.75 -13.40 10.87
C ASP A 39 3.77 -13.43 9.74
N ARG A 40 4.80 -12.57 9.84
CA ARG A 40 5.86 -12.47 8.82
C ARG A 40 6.68 -13.74 8.65
N ASN A 41 6.65 -14.65 9.64
CA ASN A 41 7.37 -15.92 9.60
C ASN A 41 6.50 -17.07 9.07
N ASP A 42 5.21 -16.83 8.83
CA ASP A 42 4.26 -17.82 8.32
C ASP A 42 3.70 -17.38 6.95
N PRO A 43 4.20 -17.94 5.83
CA PRO A 43 3.70 -17.64 4.50
C PRO A 43 2.22 -17.98 4.27
N GLU A 44 1.65 -18.90 5.05
CA GLU A 44 0.23 -19.28 4.95
C GLU A 44 -0.68 -18.26 5.64
N SER A 45 -0.12 -17.31 6.39
CA SER A 45 -0.85 -16.28 7.13
C SER A 45 -1.31 -15.09 6.27
N LEU A 46 -1.47 -15.29 4.96
CA LEU A 46 -1.88 -14.26 4.00
C LEU A 46 -3.26 -13.69 4.32
N VAL A 47 -3.31 -12.39 4.56
CA VAL A 47 -4.55 -11.65 4.78
C VAL A 47 -5.23 -11.39 3.42
N LYS A 48 -6.27 -12.18 3.12
CA LYS A 48 -7.01 -12.08 1.84
C LYS A 48 -7.85 -10.81 1.69
N LYS A 49 -8.33 -10.25 2.80
CA LYS A 49 -9.15 -9.04 2.83
C LYS A 49 -9.04 -8.37 4.19
N ILE A 50 -8.88 -7.06 4.19
CA ILE A 50 -8.87 -6.23 5.39
C ILE A 50 -9.50 -4.88 5.08
N ASP A 51 -10.06 -4.23 6.09
CA ASP A 51 -10.56 -2.86 5.98
C ASP A 51 -9.52 -1.85 6.52
N ILE A 52 -9.84 -0.56 6.43
CA ILE A 52 -8.94 0.52 6.85
C ILE A 52 -8.59 0.38 8.35
N LYS A 53 -9.56 0.08 9.20
CA LYS A 53 -9.33 -0.05 10.64
C LYS A 53 -8.40 -1.22 10.96
N GLY A 54 -8.60 -2.35 10.27
CA GLY A 54 -7.77 -3.52 10.42
C GLY A 54 -6.32 -3.25 10.03
N VAL A 55 -6.08 -2.63 8.86
CA VAL A 55 -4.70 -2.35 8.42
C VAL A 55 -4.02 -1.33 9.33
N THR A 56 -4.72 -0.30 9.80
CA THR A 56 -4.18 0.65 10.80
C THR A 56 -3.75 -0.08 12.07
N LYS A 57 -4.60 -0.98 12.59
CA LYS A 57 -4.23 -1.79 13.76
C LYS A 57 -3.01 -2.68 13.50
N MET A 58 -2.91 -3.29 12.32
CA MET A 58 -1.74 -4.11 11.97
C MET A 58 -0.45 -3.28 11.88
N MET A 59 -0.54 -1.99 11.50
CA MET A 59 0.61 -1.08 11.56
C MET A 59 0.99 -0.74 13.00
N GLU A 60 0.00 -0.45 13.86
CA GLU A 60 0.21 -0.19 15.30
C GLU A 60 0.82 -1.40 16.03
N ASP A 61 0.34 -2.60 15.69
CA ASP A 61 0.83 -3.89 16.21
C ASP A 61 2.20 -4.27 15.61
N GLY A 62 2.75 -3.48 14.67
CA GLY A 62 4.06 -3.72 14.04
C GLY A 62 4.09 -4.85 13.00
N LYS A 63 2.93 -5.44 12.67
CA LYS A 63 2.80 -6.52 11.68
C LYS A 63 3.02 -6.01 10.27
N VAL A 64 2.52 -4.82 9.93
CA VAL A 64 2.84 -4.09 8.69
C VAL A 64 3.97 -3.10 8.95
N GLY A 65 4.98 -3.06 8.08
CA GLY A 65 6.16 -2.23 8.28
C GLY A 65 7.05 -2.08 7.06
N GLY A 66 8.08 -1.24 7.18
CA GLY A 66 9.05 -1.01 6.10
C GLY A 66 8.39 -0.46 4.83
N GLY A 67 8.76 -1.01 3.67
CA GLY A 67 8.22 -0.61 2.36
C GLY A 67 6.73 -0.89 2.14
N MET A 68 6.07 -1.61 3.07
CA MET A 68 4.62 -1.83 3.03
C MET A 68 3.82 -0.65 3.61
N ILE A 69 4.46 0.25 4.37
CA ILE A 69 3.79 1.46 4.89
C ILE A 69 3.42 2.45 3.78
N PRO A 70 4.29 2.74 2.78
CA PRO A 70 3.93 3.67 1.69
C PRO A 70 3.08 3.04 0.57
N LYS A 71 2.80 1.72 0.61
CA LYS A 71 1.93 1.03 -0.35
C LYS A 71 0.48 1.09 0.08
#